data_AF-A0A517XQ16-F1
#
_entry.id   AF-A0A517XQ16-F1
#
_cell.length_a   1.000
_cell.length_b   1.000
_cell.length_c   1.000
_cell.angle_alpha   90.00
_cell.angle_beta   90.00
_cell.angle_gamma   90.00
#
_symmetry.space_group_name_H-M   'P 1'
#
loop_
_entity.id
_entity.type
_entity.pdbx_description
1 polymer ?
#
loop_
_entity_poly.entity_id
_entity_poly.type
_entity_poly.pdbx_seq_one_letter_code
_entity_poly.pdbx_strand_id
1 'polypeptide(L)'
;MTGRSVRAAGWVLLGAAVAVGQPAKDDSRAATLTDATGKEQALTGVRFTGGVRRLGWLGGPKDAPAALELREPDSTTFQKGVTTLIPLGAVEAVRYDYAKVAVAVAVKGLPAPLAGSLQFKGINTCALDSAAGKFAGGGKDGFRSLVFAGAVPLPVRPAGAAWAVTVEQPKAMNPTHAVRNLKALYAAGAAEWLADDLPLRKGSPLKLDAAAFKKLELVAVDANTQTAAAELTPADGPQRLIAFPLTRERDGKTGLLLGLLGEVDAGWKLFPLHTVRTVSPAP
;
A
#
# COMPACT_ATOMS: atom_id res chain seq x y z
N MET A 1 -56.50 -5.87 31.13
CA MET A 1 -55.19 -5.44 31.65
C MET A 1 -54.24 -6.62 31.59
N THR A 2 -53.46 -6.75 30.51
CA THR A 2 -52.46 -7.82 30.35
C THR A 2 -51.24 -7.22 29.67
N GLY A 3 -50.23 -6.92 30.47
CA GLY A 3 -49.00 -6.26 30.05
C GLY A 3 -48.09 -7.21 29.26
N ARG A 4 -47.60 -6.74 28.10
CA ARG A 4 -46.56 -7.40 27.33
C ARG A 4 -45.20 -6.87 27.76
N SER A 5 -44.37 -7.76 28.32
CA SER A 5 -42.98 -7.52 28.65
C SER A 5 -42.13 -7.62 27.37
N VAL A 6 -41.50 -6.52 26.98
CA VAL A 6 -40.53 -6.46 25.88
C VAL A 6 -39.14 -6.75 26.47
N ARG A 7 -38.57 -7.92 26.15
CA ARG A 7 -37.18 -8.24 26.48
C ARG A 7 -36.27 -7.66 25.40
N ALA A 8 -35.52 -6.63 25.75
CA ALA A 8 -34.44 -6.09 24.93
C ALA A 8 -33.26 -7.08 24.93
N ALA A 9 -32.98 -7.66 23.77
CA ALA A 9 -31.77 -8.43 23.53
C ALA A 9 -30.60 -7.47 23.32
N GLY A 10 -29.75 -7.31 24.33
CA GLY A 10 -28.50 -6.57 24.23
C GLY A 10 -27.50 -7.34 23.39
N TRP A 11 -27.13 -6.79 22.24
CA TRP A 11 -26.01 -7.28 21.44
C TRP A 11 -24.71 -6.79 22.06
N VAL A 12 -23.89 -7.72 22.56
CA VAL A 12 -22.51 -7.44 22.96
C VAL A 12 -21.64 -7.49 21.71
N LEU A 13 -21.28 -6.32 21.19
CA LEU A 13 -20.24 -6.17 20.17
C LEU A 13 -18.88 -6.40 20.82
N LEU A 14 -18.32 -7.59 20.64
CA LEU A 14 -16.93 -7.89 20.99
C LEU A 14 -16.02 -7.24 19.93
N GLY A 15 -15.70 -5.97 20.13
CA GLY A 15 -14.71 -5.25 19.31
C GLY A 15 -13.30 -5.74 19.66
N ALA A 16 -12.69 -6.55 18.80
CA ALA A 16 -11.27 -6.81 18.87
C ALA A 16 -10.53 -5.50 18.58
N ALA A 17 -10.08 -4.81 19.63
CA ALA A 17 -9.21 -3.66 19.53
C ALA A 17 -7.85 -4.15 19.00
N VAL A 18 -7.66 -4.06 17.69
CA VAL A 18 -6.31 -4.08 17.11
C VAL A 18 -5.59 -2.91 17.75
N ALA A 19 -4.66 -3.19 18.65
CA ALA A 19 -3.72 -2.21 19.17
C ALA A 19 -2.80 -1.79 18.02
N VAL A 20 -3.33 -0.96 17.11
CA VAL A 20 -2.52 -0.15 16.22
C VAL A 20 -1.73 0.74 17.16
N GLY A 21 -0.46 0.40 17.37
CA GLY A 21 0.46 1.23 18.15
C GLY A 21 0.23 2.67 17.71
N GLN A 22 -0.05 3.54 18.68
CA GLN A 22 -0.42 4.94 18.44
C GLN A 22 0.44 5.47 17.29
N PRO A 23 -0.16 5.92 16.18
CA PRO A 23 0.63 6.44 15.08
C PRO A 23 1.49 7.53 15.71
N ALA A 24 2.82 7.34 15.65
CA ALA A 24 3.72 8.44 15.94
C ALA A 24 3.11 9.63 15.18
N LYS A 25 2.93 10.76 15.86
CA LYS A 25 2.65 12.00 15.14
C LYS A 25 3.74 12.13 14.08
N ASP A 26 3.60 13.00 13.08
CA ASP A 26 4.73 13.38 12.22
C ASP A 26 5.81 14.07 13.09
N ASP A 27 6.41 13.29 13.98
CA ASP A 27 7.26 13.66 15.07
C ASP A 27 8.60 13.82 14.40
N SER A 28 9.03 15.08 14.35
CA SER A 28 10.38 15.49 14.00
C SER A 28 11.37 14.43 14.49
N ARG A 29 12.05 13.75 13.55
CA ARG A 29 13.05 12.73 13.90
C ARG A 29 14.45 13.32 13.77
N ALA A 30 15.38 12.76 14.52
CA ALA A 30 16.79 12.95 14.23
C ALA A 30 17.21 12.00 13.11
N ALA A 31 18.05 12.48 12.21
CA ALA A 31 18.62 11.66 11.14
C ALA A 31 20.07 12.07 10.85
N THR A 32 20.86 11.15 10.34
CA THR A 32 22.16 11.45 9.72
C THR A 32 21.98 11.41 8.22
N LEU A 33 22.26 12.53 7.55
CA LEU A 33 22.26 12.66 6.10
C LEU A 33 23.70 12.59 5.59
N THR A 34 23.92 11.82 4.53
CA THR A 34 25.18 11.79 3.78
C THR A 34 24.92 12.40 2.41
N ASP A 35 25.60 13.49 2.09
CA ASP A 35 25.37 14.23 0.85
C ASP A 35 25.99 13.55 -0.40
N ALA A 36 25.88 14.21 -1.56
CA ALA A 36 26.44 13.72 -2.82
C ALA A 36 27.97 13.55 -2.80
N THR A 37 28.67 14.29 -1.95
CA THR A 37 30.13 14.27 -1.77
C THR A 37 30.60 13.27 -0.71
N GLY A 38 29.67 12.65 0.02
CA GLY A 38 29.97 11.73 1.11
C GLY A 38 30.12 12.41 2.48
N LYS A 39 29.86 13.71 2.59
CA LYS A 39 29.91 14.42 3.86
C LYS A 39 28.67 14.09 4.67
N GLU A 40 28.87 13.79 5.95
CA GLU A 40 27.80 13.52 6.90
C GLU A 40 27.32 14.79 7.61
N GLN A 41 26.02 14.86 7.85
CA GLN A 41 25.36 15.95 8.55
C GLN A 41 24.27 15.38 9.46
N ALA A 42 24.37 15.67 10.77
CA ALA A 42 23.29 15.40 11.71
C ALA A 42 22.15 16.40 11.50
N LEU A 43 20.93 15.89 11.41
CA LEU A 43 19.71 16.66 11.24
C LEU A 43 18.80 16.44 12.45
N THR A 44 18.17 17.53 12.89
CA THR A 44 17.08 17.54 13.87
C THR A 44 15.85 18.16 13.23
N GLY A 45 14.66 17.87 13.74
CA GLY A 45 13.46 18.46 13.14
C GLY A 45 13.03 17.79 11.84
N VAL A 46 13.52 16.59 11.50
CA VAL A 46 13.34 16.03 10.14
C VAL A 46 11.88 15.69 9.89
N ARG A 47 11.34 16.27 8.82
CA ARG A 47 9.99 16.02 8.31
C ARG A 47 10.04 15.74 6.82
N PHE A 48 9.37 14.68 6.38
CA PHE A 48 9.21 14.41 4.96
C PHE A 48 8.28 15.43 4.29
N THR A 49 8.68 15.91 3.12
CA THR A 49 7.91 16.82 2.26
C THR A 49 7.63 16.24 0.88
N GLY A 50 8.24 15.09 0.54
CA GLY A 50 7.99 14.36 -0.70
C GLY A 50 8.39 12.89 -0.60
N GLY A 51 7.87 12.06 -1.51
CA GLY A 51 8.09 10.60 -1.50
C GLY A 51 7.28 9.86 -0.43
N VAL A 52 6.28 10.51 0.16
CA VAL A 52 5.46 9.95 1.24
C VAL A 52 3.98 10.10 0.93
N ARG A 53 3.20 9.16 1.46
CA ARG A 53 1.74 9.12 1.36
C ARG A 53 1.12 8.95 2.74
N ARG A 54 0.07 9.71 3.02
CA ARG A 54 -0.80 9.47 4.18
C ARG A 54 -1.77 8.34 3.89
N LEU A 55 -1.93 7.43 4.83
CA LEU A 55 -2.76 6.23 4.69
C LEU A 55 -4.15 6.53 5.25
N GLY A 56 -5.02 7.15 4.44
CA GLY A 56 -6.32 7.66 4.87
C GLY A 56 -7.32 6.57 5.31
N TRP A 57 -7.05 5.30 4.99
CA TRP A 57 -7.85 4.17 5.49
C TRP A 57 -7.48 3.73 6.92
N LEU A 58 -6.39 4.27 7.49
CA LEU A 58 -5.94 3.99 8.86
C LEU A 58 -6.22 5.14 9.84
N GLY A 59 -6.78 6.25 9.37
CA GLY A 59 -7.08 7.42 10.19
C GLY A 59 -7.65 8.56 9.35
N GLY A 60 -8.10 9.63 10.00
CA GLY A 60 -8.61 10.82 9.31
C GLY A 60 -7.49 11.66 8.66
N PRO A 61 -7.85 12.77 7.97
CA PRO A 61 -6.87 13.60 7.27
C PRO A 61 -5.74 14.19 8.14
N LYS A 62 -5.94 14.29 9.46
CA LYS A 62 -4.97 14.89 10.39
C LYS A 62 -4.09 13.84 11.09
N ASP A 63 -4.64 12.66 11.30
CA ASP A 63 -4.11 11.58 12.15
C ASP A 63 -3.74 10.32 11.36
N ALA A 64 -4.07 10.26 10.06
CA ALA A 64 -3.62 9.20 9.18
C ALA A 64 -2.09 9.09 9.20
N PRO A 65 -1.54 7.89 9.49
CA PRO A 65 -0.10 7.68 9.49
C PRO A 65 0.48 7.88 8.09
N ALA A 66 1.72 8.35 8.03
CA ALA A 66 2.46 8.48 6.78
C ALA A 66 3.32 7.23 6.51
N ALA A 67 3.47 6.92 5.23
CA ALA A 67 4.33 5.87 4.72
C ALA A 67 5.23 6.40 3.61
N LEU A 68 6.46 5.91 3.55
CA LEU A 68 7.34 6.07 2.40
C LEU A 68 6.78 5.25 1.24
N GLU A 69 6.68 5.85 0.06
CA GLU A 69 6.30 5.15 -1.16
C GLU A 69 7.54 4.60 -1.84
N LEU A 70 7.66 3.27 -1.86
CA LEU A 70 8.73 2.56 -2.56
C LEU A 70 8.13 1.73 -3.69
N ARG A 71 8.35 2.16 -4.92
CA ARG A 71 8.01 1.41 -6.11
C ARG A 71 9.04 0.32 -6.38
N GLU A 72 8.54 -0.89 -6.61
CA GLU A 72 9.37 -2.06 -6.90
C GLU A 72 10.18 -1.86 -8.20
N PRO A 73 11.42 -2.39 -8.30
CA PRO A 73 12.28 -2.22 -9.48
C PRO A 73 11.63 -2.77 -10.76
N ASP A 74 10.96 -3.91 -10.64
CA ASP A 74 10.34 -4.64 -11.73
C ASP A 74 8.84 -4.35 -11.84
N SER A 75 8.45 -3.11 -11.52
CA SER A 75 7.07 -2.66 -11.64
C SER A 75 6.90 -1.86 -12.92
N THR A 76 5.98 -2.31 -13.79
CA THR A 76 5.46 -1.75 -15.05
C THR A 76 6.10 -0.54 -15.75
N THR A 77 5.98 -0.47 -17.07
CA THR A 77 6.45 0.68 -17.86
C THR A 77 5.62 1.96 -17.61
N PHE A 78 4.54 1.87 -16.84
CA PHE A 78 3.65 3.01 -16.55
C PHE A 78 4.12 3.82 -15.36
N GLN A 79 3.76 5.10 -15.27
CA GLN A 79 4.06 5.94 -14.11
C GLN A 79 3.44 5.41 -12.80
N LYS A 80 2.34 4.65 -12.89
CA LYS A 80 1.66 4.01 -11.75
C LYS A 80 2.01 2.53 -11.71
N GLY A 81 2.87 2.17 -10.78
CA GLY A 81 3.38 0.82 -10.57
C GLY A 81 2.87 0.15 -9.29
N VAL A 82 3.35 -1.06 -9.03
CA VAL A 82 3.30 -1.72 -7.73
C VAL A 82 4.13 -0.91 -6.74
N THR A 83 3.50 -0.50 -5.66
CA THR A 83 4.13 0.35 -4.63
C THR A 83 4.02 -0.31 -3.27
N THR A 84 5.15 -0.46 -2.61
CA THR A 84 5.23 -0.81 -1.18
C THR A 84 5.14 0.48 -0.36
N LEU A 85 4.18 0.51 0.57
CA LEU A 85 3.90 1.59 1.50
C LEU A 85 4.50 1.21 2.86
N ILE A 86 5.63 1.81 3.19
CA ILE A 86 6.43 1.49 4.37
C ILE A 86 6.14 2.53 5.46
N PRO A 87 5.56 2.18 6.63
CA PRO A 87 5.36 3.13 7.73
C PRO A 87 6.63 3.92 8.04
N LEU A 88 6.54 5.25 8.05
CA LEU A 88 7.73 6.10 8.27
C LEU A 88 8.43 5.79 9.58
N GLY A 89 7.67 5.46 10.64
CA GLY A 89 8.19 5.05 11.94
C GLY A 89 9.19 3.89 11.88
N ALA A 90 9.05 3.00 10.90
CA ALA A 90 9.87 1.80 10.73
C ALA A 90 11.03 1.96 9.74
N VAL A 91 11.10 3.06 9.00
CA VAL A 91 12.22 3.31 8.07
C VAL A 91 13.49 3.58 8.87
N GLU A 92 14.48 2.68 8.75
CA GLU A 92 15.80 2.82 9.36
C GLU A 92 16.74 3.65 8.49
N ALA A 93 16.74 3.38 7.18
CA ALA A 93 17.60 4.09 6.25
C ALA A 93 17.02 4.10 4.84
N VAL A 94 17.34 5.16 4.09
CA VAL A 94 17.17 5.25 2.64
C VAL A 94 18.55 5.48 2.03
N ARG A 95 18.93 4.65 1.06
CA ARG A 95 20.24 4.72 0.40
C ARG A 95 20.07 4.72 -1.11
N TYR A 96 20.67 5.69 -1.77
CA TYR A 96 20.67 5.83 -3.22
C TYR A 96 22.00 5.35 -3.80
N ASP A 97 21.90 4.43 -4.76
CA ASP A 97 23.01 4.03 -5.61
C ASP A 97 22.77 4.61 -7.01
N TYR A 98 23.29 5.81 -7.25
CA TYR A 98 23.13 6.51 -8.52
C TYR A 98 23.83 5.81 -9.68
N ALA A 99 24.88 5.02 -9.41
CA ALA A 99 25.57 4.25 -10.44
C ALA A 99 24.71 3.08 -10.91
N LYS A 100 24.01 2.41 -10.00
CA LYS A 100 23.06 1.33 -10.30
C LYS A 100 21.64 1.79 -10.58
N VAL A 101 21.39 3.10 -10.50
CA VAL A 101 20.05 3.69 -10.70
C VAL A 101 19.03 3.03 -9.76
N ALA A 102 19.41 2.85 -8.49
CA ALA A 102 18.64 2.10 -7.52
C ALA A 102 18.53 2.83 -6.17
N VAL A 103 17.49 2.50 -5.42
CA VAL A 103 17.33 2.88 -4.01
C VAL A 103 17.19 1.61 -3.16
N ALA A 104 17.72 1.65 -1.94
CA ALA A 104 17.54 0.62 -0.95
C ALA A 104 16.94 1.25 0.33
N VAL A 105 15.82 0.68 0.81
CA VAL A 105 15.15 1.12 2.04
C VAL A 105 15.28 0.04 3.10
N ALA A 106 16.05 0.33 4.15
CA ALA A 106 16.14 -0.52 5.32
C ALA A 106 14.93 -0.28 6.24
N VAL A 107 14.29 -1.35 6.67
CA VAL A 107 13.10 -1.32 7.53
C VAL A 107 13.41 -2.08 8.81
N LYS A 108 13.10 -1.46 9.96
CA LYS A 108 13.38 -2.02 11.26
C LYS A 108 12.72 -3.39 11.44
N GLY A 109 13.54 -4.41 11.71
CA GLY A 109 13.09 -5.77 11.94
C GLY A 109 13.04 -6.65 10.69
N LEU A 110 13.34 -6.12 9.50
CA LEU A 110 13.52 -6.94 8.31
C LEU A 110 15.00 -7.31 8.12
N PRO A 111 15.30 -8.53 7.63
CA PRO A 111 16.67 -9.00 7.47
C PRO A 111 17.41 -8.34 6.29
N ALA A 112 16.67 -7.80 5.32
CA ALA A 112 17.22 -7.20 4.11
C ALA A 112 16.49 -5.90 3.76
N PRO A 113 17.18 -4.92 3.15
CA PRO A 113 16.53 -3.73 2.65
C PRO A 113 15.64 -4.07 1.44
N LEU A 114 14.56 -3.32 1.30
CA LEU A 114 13.75 -3.35 0.09
C LEU A 114 14.45 -2.58 -1.03
N ALA A 115 14.38 -3.11 -2.24
CA ALA A 115 14.92 -2.46 -3.43
C ALA A 115 13.86 -1.61 -4.12
N GLY A 116 14.29 -0.52 -4.75
CA GLY A 116 13.51 0.27 -5.69
C GLY A 116 14.39 0.76 -6.84
N SER A 117 13.76 1.15 -7.95
CA SER A 117 14.47 1.68 -9.13
C SER A 117 14.34 3.21 -9.22
N LEU A 118 15.41 3.87 -9.69
CA LEU A 118 15.43 5.30 -10.03
C LEU A 118 15.31 5.54 -11.54
N GLN A 119 15.01 4.50 -12.33
CA GLN A 119 15.00 4.58 -13.79
C GLN A 119 13.96 5.58 -14.31
N PHE A 120 12.92 5.85 -13.53
CA PHE A 120 11.87 6.79 -13.86
C PHE A 120 11.98 8.06 -13.03
N LYS A 121 11.91 9.21 -13.71
CA LYS A 121 11.97 10.52 -13.06
C LYS A 121 10.84 10.69 -12.04
N GLY A 122 11.21 11.13 -10.83
CA GLY A 122 10.26 11.44 -9.75
C GLY A 122 9.71 10.22 -9.01
N ILE A 123 10.23 9.02 -9.31
CA ILE A 123 9.88 7.79 -8.61
C ILE A 123 10.97 7.47 -7.60
N ASN A 124 10.57 6.93 -6.45
CA ASN A 124 11.50 6.52 -5.40
C ASN A 124 12.41 7.65 -4.92
N THR A 125 12.00 8.90 -5.13
CA THR A 125 12.64 10.09 -4.57
C THR A 125 11.98 10.45 -3.26
N CYS A 126 12.72 11.06 -2.35
CA CYS A 126 12.13 11.66 -1.15
C CYS A 126 12.71 13.04 -0.90
N ALA A 127 11.91 13.90 -0.30
CA ALA A 127 12.29 15.25 0.09
C ALA A 127 12.00 15.43 1.58
N LEU A 128 12.84 16.22 2.24
CA LEU A 128 12.75 16.47 3.67
C LEU A 128 13.10 17.92 4.00
N ASP A 129 12.42 18.44 5.01
CA ASP A 129 12.72 19.70 5.66
C ASP A 129 13.29 19.40 7.05
N SER A 130 14.23 20.22 7.50
CA SER A 130 14.83 20.17 8.84
C SER A 130 15.22 21.57 9.29
N ALA A 131 15.69 21.71 10.53
CA ALA A 131 16.23 22.97 11.02
C ALA A 131 17.43 23.48 10.20
N ALA A 132 18.16 22.58 9.54
CA ALA A 132 19.33 22.91 8.72
C ALA A 132 19.01 23.21 7.24
N GLY A 133 17.74 23.12 6.84
CA GLY A 133 17.31 23.40 5.46
C GLY A 133 16.51 22.27 4.81
N LYS A 134 16.41 22.36 3.49
CA LYS A 134 15.66 21.41 2.65
C LYS A 134 16.61 20.50 1.89
N PHE A 135 16.28 19.21 1.83
CA PHE A 135 17.11 18.20 1.18
C PHE A 135 16.24 17.31 0.29
N ALA A 136 16.82 16.82 -0.80
CA ALA A 136 16.16 15.90 -1.72
C ALA A 136 17.11 14.74 -2.06
N GLY A 137 16.55 13.54 -2.15
CA GLY A 137 17.24 12.31 -2.57
C GLY A 137 16.66 11.78 -3.88
N GLY A 138 17.44 10.98 -4.61
CA GLY A 138 17.04 10.39 -5.88
C GLY A 138 17.29 11.29 -7.11
N GLY A 139 17.91 12.46 -6.91
CA GLY A 139 18.52 13.27 -7.98
C GLY A 139 20.05 13.19 -7.90
N LYS A 140 20.75 13.45 -9.01
CA LYS A 140 22.23 13.35 -9.06
C LYS A 140 22.95 14.22 -8.02
N ASP A 141 22.38 15.39 -7.73
CA ASP A 141 22.91 16.34 -6.74
C ASP A 141 22.25 16.19 -5.35
N GLY A 142 21.40 15.17 -5.20
CA GLY A 142 20.72 14.87 -3.95
C GLY A 142 21.61 14.15 -2.94
N PHE A 143 21.09 13.97 -1.73
CA PHE A 143 21.79 13.18 -0.73
C PHE A 143 21.91 11.71 -1.17
N ARG A 144 22.97 11.03 -0.74
CA ARG A 144 23.21 9.60 -1.01
C ARG A 144 22.54 8.71 0.02
N SER A 145 22.54 9.10 1.28
CA SER A 145 21.87 8.32 2.32
C SER A 145 21.25 9.18 3.40
N LEU A 146 20.22 8.61 4.01
CA LEU A 146 19.53 9.15 5.16
C LEU A 146 19.32 8.00 6.14
N VAL A 147 19.81 8.15 7.37
CA VAL A 147 19.71 7.15 8.44
C VAL A 147 18.95 7.76 9.60
N PHE A 148 17.83 7.14 10.01
CA PHE A 148 16.99 7.64 11.08
C PHE A 148 17.36 7.04 12.42
N ALA A 149 17.51 7.88 13.43
CA ALA A 149 17.58 7.42 14.81
C ALA A 149 16.17 7.03 15.30
N GLY A 150 16.08 5.99 16.11
CA GLY A 150 14.83 5.60 16.77
C GLY A 150 13.77 5.00 15.84
N ALA A 151 14.18 4.34 14.75
CA ALA A 151 13.27 3.49 13.98
C ALA A 151 12.72 2.36 14.86
N VAL A 152 11.40 2.14 14.81
CA VAL A 152 10.70 1.16 15.63
C VAL A 152 10.30 -0.02 14.76
N PRO A 153 10.45 -1.28 15.23
CA PRO A 153 10.02 -2.43 14.46
C PRO A 153 8.54 -2.32 14.09
N LEU A 154 8.18 -2.87 12.92
CA LEU A 154 6.77 -2.97 12.55
C LEU A 154 6.02 -3.84 13.57
N PRO A 155 4.77 -3.48 13.92
CA PRO A 155 3.96 -4.32 14.78
C PRO A 155 3.76 -5.68 14.10
N VAL A 156 3.83 -6.75 14.89
CA VAL A 156 3.51 -8.09 14.41
C VAL A 156 2.06 -8.09 13.96
N ARG A 157 1.82 -8.39 12.68
CA ARG A 157 0.47 -8.47 12.14
C ARG A 157 -0.11 -9.85 12.43
N PRO A 158 -1.39 -9.94 12.79
CA PRO A 158 -2.08 -11.23 12.88
C PRO A 158 -1.95 -12.01 11.56
N ALA A 159 -1.96 -13.34 11.65
CA ALA A 159 -2.14 -14.16 10.47
C ALA A 159 -3.43 -13.76 9.75
N GLY A 160 -3.37 -13.74 8.42
CA GLY A 160 -4.48 -13.34 7.56
C GLY A 160 -4.53 -14.22 6.32
N ALA A 161 -5.61 -14.12 5.56
CA ALA A 161 -5.75 -14.87 4.31
C ALA A 161 -4.57 -14.53 3.39
N ALA A 162 -3.87 -15.56 2.91
CA ALA A 162 -2.70 -15.41 2.06
C ALA A 162 -3.11 -15.40 0.58
N TRP A 163 -2.47 -14.54 -0.19
CA TRP A 163 -2.78 -14.28 -1.60
C TRP A 163 -1.51 -14.24 -2.43
N ALA A 164 -1.61 -14.74 -3.65
CA ALA A 164 -0.62 -14.59 -4.71
C ALA A 164 -1.15 -13.59 -5.74
N VAL A 165 -0.46 -12.47 -5.90
CA VAL A 165 -0.77 -11.44 -6.92
C VAL A 165 0.34 -11.43 -7.96
N THR A 166 0.02 -11.91 -9.16
CA THR A 166 0.92 -11.89 -10.31
C THR A 166 0.70 -10.60 -11.08
N VAL A 167 1.78 -9.90 -11.39
CA VAL A 167 1.71 -8.63 -12.13
C VAL A 167 2.16 -8.82 -13.58
N GLU A 168 1.51 -8.12 -14.50
CA GLU A 168 1.82 -8.17 -15.94
C GLU A 168 3.11 -7.40 -16.20
N GLN A 169 4.23 -8.12 -16.24
CA GLN A 169 5.59 -7.62 -16.50
C GLN A 169 6.40 -8.62 -17.32
N PRO A 170 6.23 -8.64 -18.65
CA PRO A 170 6.89 -9.62 -19.51
C PRO A 170 8.41 -9.64 -19.36
N LYS A 171 9.06 -8.46 -19.19
CA LYS A 171 10.52 -8.36 -19.01
C LYS A 171 11.02 -8.98 -17.71
N ALA A 172 10.18 -9.00 -16.68
CA ALA A 172 10.48 -9.58 -15.36
C ALA A 172 9.74 -10.91 -15.13
N MET A 173 9.35 -11.59 -16.22
CA MET A 173 8.65 -12.88 -16.18
C MET A 173 7.36 -12.89 -15.36
N ASN A 174 6.64 -11.77 -15.31
CA ASN A 174 5.39 -11.60 -14.56
C ASN A 174 5.54 -12.05 -13.09
N PRO A 175 6.27 -11.27 -12.26
CA PRO A 175 6.57 -11.67 -10.91
C PRO A 175 5.29 -11.84 -10.08
N THR A 176 5.33 -12.79 -9.16
CA THR A 176 4.23 -13.07 -8.23
C THR A 176 4.61 -12.59 -6.84
N HIS A 177 3.73 -11.80 -6.24
CA HIS A 177 3.91 -11.23 -4.91
C HIS A 177 2.98 -11.93 -3.92
N ALA A 178 3.57 -12.48 -2.85
CA ALA A 178 2.84 -12.98 -1.71
C ALA A 178 2.39 -11.81 -0.82
N VAL A 179 1.10 -11.74 -0.51
CA VAL A 179 0.53 -10.75 0.39
C VAL A 179 -0.53 -11.37 1.29
N ARG A 180 -0.90 -10.67 2.35
CA ARG A 180 -1.98 -11.08 3.28
C ARG A 180 -3.13 -10.09 3.25
N ASN A 181 -4.32 -10.52 3.64
CA ASN A 181 -5.49 -9.65 3.87
C ASN A 181 -5.79 -8.71 2.69
N LEU A 182 -5.83 -9.27 1.47
CA LEU A 182 -6.04 -8.51 0.24
C LEU A 182 -7.41 -7.81 0.25
N LYS A 183 -7.41 -6.50 0.04
CA LYS A 183 -8.61 -5.65 0.03
C LYS A 183 -8.60 -4.71 -1.18
N ALA A 184 -9.75 -4.23 -1.58
CA ALA A 184 -9.86 -3.17 -2.58
C ALA A 184 -9.69 -1.80 -1.90
N LEU A 185 -8.78 -0.97 -2.39
CA LEU A 185 -8.54 0.38 -1.87
C LEU A 185 -9.22 1.43 -2.75
N TYR A 186 -10.17 2.16 -2.18
CA TYR A 186 -10.88 3.25 -2.84
C TYR A 186 -10.44 4.61 -2.29
N ALA A 187 -10.51 5.66 -3.12
CA ALA A 187 -10.27 7.03 -2.72
C ALA A 187 -11.27 8.02 -3.32
N ALA A 188 -11.73 8.96 -2.51
CA ALA A 188 -12.55 10.12 -2.91
C ALA A 188 -11.90 11.40 -2.37
N GLY A 189 -11.03 12.01 -3.19
CA GLY A 189 -10.16 13.09 -2.73
C GLY A 189 -9.17 12.60 -1.68
N ALA A 190 -9.17 13.24 -0.50
CA ALA A 190 -8.32 12.84 0.63
C ALA A 190 -8.89 11.70 1.49
N ALA A 191 -10.15 11.30 1.26
CA ALA A 191 -10.77 10.19 1.97
C ALA A 191 -10.42 8.88 1.28
N GLU A 192 -9.93 7.91 2.04
CA GLU A 192 -9.60 6.57 1.54
C GLU A 192 -10.27 5.51 2.40
N TRP A 193 -10.63 4.39 1.78
CA TRP A 193 -11.15 3.25 2.53
C TRP A 193 -10.87 1.93 1.87
N LEU A 194 -10.88 0.89 2.70
CA LEU A 194 -10.77 -0.49 2.26
C LEU A 194 -12.15 -1.13 2.12
N ALA A 195 -12.26 -2.06 1.19
CA ALA A 195 -13.41 -2.94 1.03
C ALA A 195 -12.96 -4.40 0.86
N ASP A 196 -13.74 -5.31 1.44
CA ASP A 196 -13.53 -6.76 1.37
C ASP A 196 -14.14 -7.40 0.12
N ASP A 197 -14.63 -6.60 -0.81
CA ASP A 197 -15.24 -7.07 -2.04
C ASP A 197 -15.05 -6.08 -3.19
N LEU A 198 -15.15 -6.63 -4.40
CA LEU A 198 -15.30 -5.89 -5.64
C LEU A 198 -16.79 -5.86 -6.04
N PRO A 199 -17.38 -4.69 -6.29
CA PRO A 199 -18.76 -4.61 -6.77
C PRO A 199 -18.85 -5.30 -8.14
N LEU A 200 -19.92 -6.03 -8.45
CA LEU A 200 -20.11 -6.58 -9.81
C LEU A 200 -21.22 -5.82 -10.51
N ARG A 201 -21.12 -5.65 -11.84
CA ARG A 201 -22.23 -5.10 -12.64
C ARG A 201 -23.47 -6.00 -12.60
N LYS A 202 -23.28 -7.31 -12.47
CA LYS A 202 -24.34 -8.31 -12.36
C LYS A 202 -24.00 -9.32 -11.27
N GLY A 203 -24.98 -9.64 -10.43
CA GLY A 203 -24.82 -10.58 -9.31
C GLY A 203 -24.30 -9.93 -8.03
N SER A 204 -24.02 -10.76 -7.03
CA SER A 204 -23.49 -10.32 -5.74
C SER A 204 -22.04 -9.84 -5.87
N PRO A 205 -21.59 -8.86 -5.05
CA PRO A 205 -20.20 -8.45 -5.00
C PRO A 205 -19.25 -9.64 -4.81
N LEU A 206 -18.12 -9.63 -5.53
CA LEU A 206 -17.09 -10.65 -5.41
C LEU A 206 -16.30 -10.40 -4.12
N LYS A 207 -16.50 -11.27 -3.13
CA LYS A 207 -15.71 -11.23 -1.89
C LYS A 207 -14.25 -11.54 -2.19
N LEU A 208 -13.35 -10.71 -1.65
CA LEU A 208 -11.90 -10.93 -1.64
C LEU A 208 -11.56 -11.87 -0.48
N ASP A 209 -12.09 -13.08 -0.58
CA ASP A 209 -11.90 -14.18 0.37
C ASP A 209 -11.31 -15.37 -0.37
N ALA A 210 -10.36 -16.06 0.25
CA ALA A 210 -9.69 -17.22 -0.32
C ALA A 210 -10.68 -18.37 -0.63
N ALA A 211 -11.80 -18.43 0.10
CA ALA A 211 -12.87 -19.40 -0.16
C ALA A 211 -13.80 -19.00 -1.33
N ALA A 212 -13.78 -17.75 -1.79
CA ALA A 212 -14.73 -17.27 -2.78
C ALA A 212 -14.35 -17.67 -4.21
N PHE A 213 -13.06 -17.76 -4.53
CA PHE A 213 -12.58 -18.07 -5.87
C PHE A 213 -11.18 -18.67 -5.89
N LYS A 214 -10.90 -19.48 -6.91
CA LYS A 214 -9.58 -20.09 -7.15
C LYS A 214 -8.64 -19.13 -7.89
N LYS A 215 -9.18 -18.37 -8.84
CA LYS A 215 -8.40 -17.44 -9.67
C LYS A 215 -9.26 -16.31 -10.19
N LEU A 216 -8.71 -15.10 -10.19
CA LEU A 216 -9.24 -13.92 -10.88
C LEU A 216 -8.16 -13.44 -11.85
N GLU A 217 -8.43 -13.48 -13.14
CA GLU A 217 -7.52 -13.02 -14.20
C GLU A 217 -8.05 -11.73 -14.82
N LEU A 218 -7.29 -10.65 -14.72
CA LEU A 218 -7.68 -9.34 -15.25
C LEU A 218 -7.45 -9.34 -16.76
N VAL A 219 -8.53 -9.11 -17.51
CA VAL A 219 -8.49 -9.09 -18.98
C VAL A 219 -8.38 -7.67 -19.50
N ALA A 220 -9.10 -6.73 -18.88
CA ALA A 220 -9.09 -5.34 -19.27
C ALA A 220 -9.38 -4.41 -18.09
N VAL A 221 -8.76 -3.24 -18.11
CA VAL A 221 -9.04 -2.12 -17.20
C VAL A 221 -9.21 -0.86 -18.03
N ASP A 222 -10.43 -0.34 -18.09
CA ASP A 222 -10.76 0.84 -18.88
C ASP A 222 -11.10 2.01 -17.94
N ALA A 223 -10.18 2.98 -17.89
CA ALA A 223 -10.33 4.19 -17.10
C ALA A 223 -11.35 5.16 -17.72
N ASN A 224 -11.67 5.08 -19.01
CA ASN A 224 -12.66 5.96 -19.62
C ASN A 224 -14.08 5.53 -19.23
N THR A 225 -14.34 4.22 -19.27
CA THR A 225 -15.64 3.66 -18.85
C THR A 225 -15.70 3.28 -17.36
N GLN A 226 -14.63 3.56 -16.61
CA GLN A 226 -14.51 3.27 -15.19
C GLN A 226 -14.90 1.83 -14.85
N THR A 227 -14.43 0.88 -15.66
CA THR A 227 -14.81 -0.54 -15.57
C THR A 227 -13.60 -1.43 -15.81
N ALA A 228 -13.55 -2.54 -15.07
CA ALA A 228 -12.63 -3.63 -15.36
C ALA A 228 -13.41 -4.90 -15.73
N ALA A 229 -12.79 -5.74 -16.55
CA ALA A 229 -13.26 -7.06 -16.91
C ALA A 229 -12.24 -8.11 -16.48
N ALA A 230 -12.73 -9.23 -15.96
CA ALA A 230 -11.88 -10.31 -15.48
C ALA A 230 -12.52 -11.68 -15.72
N GLU A 231 -11.70 -12.68 -15.98
CA GLU A 231 -12.10 -14.07 -15.92
C GLU A 231 -12.03 -14.57 -14.48
N LEU A 232 -13.18 -14.96 -13.95
CA LEU A 232 -13.31 -15.50 -12.60
C LEU A 232 -13.42 -17.03 -12.68
N THR A 233 -12.50 -17.72 -12.03
CA THR A 233 -12.63 -19.15 -11.71
C THR A 233 -13.16 -19.27 -10.28
N PRO A 234 -14.47 -19.50 -10.09
CA PRO A 234 -15.06 -19.61 -8.76
C PRO A 234 -14.49 -20.83 -8.00
N ALA A 235 -14.72 -20.88 -6.69
CA ALA A 235 -14.36 -22.07 -5.90
C ALA A 235 -15.06 -23.32 -6.45
N ASP A 236 -16.37 -23.18 -6.70
CA ASP A 236 -17.22 -24.20 -7.27
C ASP A 236 -17.88 -23.70 -8.56
N GLY A 237 -17.73 -24.47 -9.63
CA GLY A 237 -18.38 -24.20 -10.92
C GLY A 237 -17.44 -23.73 -12.04
N PRO A 238 -18.01 -23.43 -13.21
CA PRO A 238 -17.24 -23.09 -14.39
C PRO A 238 -16.66 -21.68 -14.32
N GLN A 239 -15.57 -21.47 -15.04
CA GLN A 239 -15.01 -20.15 -15.29
C GLN A 239 -16.04 -19.25 -15.97
N ARG A 240 -16.05 -17.96 -15.64
CA ARG A 240 -16.95 -16.98 -16.23
C ARG A 240 -16.31 -15.60 -16.34
N LEU A 241 -16.69 -14.85 -17.36
CA LEU A 241 -16.33 -13.44 -17.49
C LEU A 241 -17.20 -12.60 -16.56
N ILE A 242 -16.57 -11.74 -15.77
CA ILE A 242 -17.21 -10.75 -14.92
C ILE A 242 -16.76 -9.35 -15.29
N ALA A 243 -17.60 -8.36 -14.98
CA ALA A 243 -17.27 -6.96 -15.10
C ALA A 243 -17.61 -6.24 -13.80
N PHE A 244 -16.72 -5.36 -13.35
CA PHE A 244 -16.89 -4.59 -12.14
C PHE A 244 -16.57 -3.11 -12.35
N PRO A 245 -17.39 -2.19 -11.80
CA PRO A 245 -17.07 -0.78 -11.84
C PRO A 245 -15.83 -0.49 -10.99
N LEU A 246 -15.05 0.48 -11.44
CA LEU A 246 -13.92 1.04 -10.70
C LEU A 246 -14.38 2.08 -9.67
N THR A 247 -15.67 2.37 -9.58
CA THR A 247 -16.22 3.30 -8.61
C THR A 247 -17.07 2.60 -7.55
N ARG A 248 -17.16 3.21 -6.36
CA ARG A 248 -18.02 2.75 -5.27
C ARG A 248 -18.49 3.91 -4.43
N GLU A 249 -19.78 3.95 -4.12
CA GLU A 249 -20.35 4.91 -3.17
C GLU A 249 -20.07 4.48 -1.72
N ARG A 250 -19.68 5.45 -0.90
CA ARG A 250 -19.60 5.30 0.56
C ARG A 250 -19.81 6.65 1.22
N ASP A 251 -20.73 6.71 2.18
CA ASP A 251 -20.99 7.91 2.98
C ASP A 251 -21.23 9.18 2.13
N GLY A 252 -21.97 9.01 1.02
CA GLY A 252 -22.29 10.09 0.07
C GLY A 252 -21.14 10.53 -0.83
N LYS A 253 -20.05 9.76 -0.91
CA LYS A 253 -18.90 10.03 -1.78
C LYS A 253 -18.67 8.88 -2.76
N THR A 254 -18.45 9.22 -4.02
CA THR A 254 -17.98 8.30 -5.05
C THR A 254 -16.47 8.13 -4.95
N GLY A 255 -16.01 6.95 -4.53
CA GLY A 255 -14.60 6.59 -4.52
C GLY A 255 -14.16 5.92 -5.81
N LEU A 256 -12.94 6.22 -6.26
CA LEU A 256 -12.25 5.52 -7.34
C LEU A 256 -11.37 4.40 -6.76
N LEU A 257 -11.42 3.22 -7.36
CA LEU A 257 -10.58 2.08 -7.06
C LEU A 257 -9.15 2.36 -7.48
N LEU A 258 -8.27 2.54 -6.50
CA LEU A 258 -6.85 2.78 -6.73
C LEU A 258 -6.10 1.49 -7.07
N GLY A 259 -6.58 0.36 -6.58
CA GLY A 259 -5.96 -0.95 -6.76
C GLY A 259 -6.34 -1.93 -5.67
N LEU A 260 -5.67 -3.07 -5.68
CA LEU A 260 -5.73 -4.05 -4.60
C LEU A 260 -4.60 -3.76 -3.61
N LEU A 261 -4.90 -3.75 -2.32
CA LEU A 261 -3.95 -3.51 -1.25
C LEU A 261 -3.82 -4.79 -0.42
N GLY A 262 -2.60 -5.32 -0.33
CA GLY A 262 -2.27 -6.44 0.52
C GLY A 262 -1.24 -6.06 1.57
N GLU A 263 -1.25 -6.74 2.71
CA GLU A 263 -0.23 -6.60 3.74
C GLU A 263 1.02 -7.39 3.37
N VAL A 264 2.19 -6.81 3.64
CA VAL A 264 3.52 -7.42 3.49
C VAL A 264 4.32 -7.19 4.76
N ASP A 265 5.46 -7.88 4.90
CA ASP A 265 6.27 -7.78 6.13
C ASP A 265 6.79 -6.35 6.36
N ALA A 266 6.95 -5.55 5.30
CA ALA A 266 7.38 -4.16 5.37
C ALA A 266 6.26 -3.12 5.55
N GLY A 267 4.98 -3.52 5.58
CA GLY A 267 3.85 -2.60 5.56
C GLY A 267 2.72 -3.10 4.67
N TRP A 268 2.40 -2.34 3.62
CA TRP A 268 1.39 -2.69 2.64
C TRP A 268 1.94 -2.61 1.23
N LYS A 269 1.38 -3.37 0.30
CA LYS A 269 1.69 -3.34 -1.12
C LYS A 269 0.43 -3.04 -1.91
N LEU A 270 0.46 -1.95 -2.68
CA LEU A 270 -0.61 -1.51 -3.55
C LEU A 270 -0.33 -1.97 -4.98
N PHE A 271 -1.29 -2.68 -5.55
CA PHE A 271 -1.30 -3.17 -6.92
C PHE A 271 -2.38 -2.43 -7.71
N PRO A 272 -2.03 -1.39 -8.49
CA PRO A 272 -2.99 -0.78 -9.40
C PRO A 272 -3.51 -1.84 -10.37
N LEU A 273 -4.81 -1.82 -10.67
CA LEU A 273 -5.43 -2.92 -11.42
C LEU A 273 -4.82 -3.15 -12.81
N HIS A 274 -4.38 -2.11 -13.49
CA HIS A 274 -3.73 -2.24 -14.81
C HIS A 274 -2.36 -2.93 -14.73
N THR A 275 -1.82 -3.13 -13.53
CA THR A 275 -0.59 -3.91 -13.31
C THR A 275 -0.87 -5.37 -12.96
N VAL A 276 -2.08 -5.69 -12.51
CA VAL A 276 -2.44 -7.03 -12.04
C VAL A 276 -2.78 -7.91 -13.24
N ARG A 277 -2.12 -9.07 -13.34
CA ARG A 277 -2.49 -10.12 -14.30
C ARG A 277 -3.44 -11.12 -13.65
N THR A 278 -3.03 -11.70 -12.53
CA THR A 278 -3.83 -12.71 -11.82
C THR A 278 -3.78 -12.51 -10.32
N VAL A 279 -4.88 -12.88 -9.66
CA VAL A 279 -4.99 -12.99 -8.20
C VAL A 279 -5.51 -14.38 -7.89
N SER A 280 -4.86 -15.08 -6.97
CA SER A 280 -5.34 -16.35 -6.42
C SER A 280 -5.04 -16.43 -4.92
N PRO A 281 -5.75 -17.28 -4.18
CA PRO A 281 -5.28 -17.70 -2.86
C PRO A 281 -3.84 -18.22 -2.97
N ALA A 282 -2.99 -17.90 -2.00
CA ALA A 282 -1.68 -18.52 -1.89
C ALA A 282 -1.85 -19.96 -1.38
N PRO A 283 -0.98 -20.90 -1.81
CA PRO A 283 -1.00 -22.28 -1.33
C PRO A 283 -0.69 -22.39 0.16
#